data_AF-A0A813E6E7-F1
#
_entry.id   AF-A0A813E6E7-F1
#
_cell.length_a   1.000
_cell.length_b   1.000
_cell.length_c   1.000
_cell.angle_alpha   90.00
_cell.angle_beta   90.00
_cell.angle_gamma   90.00
#
_symmetry.space_group_name_H-M   'P 1'
#
loop_
_entity.id
_entity.type
_entity.pdbx_description
1 polymer ?
#
loop_
_entity_poly.entity_id
_entity_poly.type
_entity_poly.pdbx_seq_one_letter_code
_entity_poly.pdbx_strand_id
1 'polypeptide(L)'
;MKSWIEQVPKGSGSAQNGNQKGKGKGQDRRVKPRVQQDTLQCVVNAVQAVGDNSLQNSRAIRMLTGLALSTSLVPSDPVLVQAAALEPTPQDPHLTQLYTWAVLVTGLGAHSKVSAQHKQVLATHAANVEKPEDLADKVLFCRVQPTFGDASQFKVQFSVTPDLHGIGVALLAALATIGGVTKFCGPPRSRSERNAAEALKLLNQCSPA
;
A
#
# COMPACT_ATOMS: atom_id res chain seq x y z
N MET A 1 -19.04 7.73 21.58
CA MET A 1 -19.23 6.29 21.27
C MET A 1 -20.52 6.10 20.48
N LYS A 2 -20.43 5.99 19.15
CA LYS A 2 -21.45 5.44 18.23
C LYS A 2 -20.66 4.94 17.00
N SER A 3 -20.35 3.64 16.95
CA SER A 3 -21.11 2.61 16.21
C SER A 3 -20.78 2.63 14.71
N TRP A 4 -19.78 1.82 14.33
CA TRP A 4 -19.71 1.20 13.00
C TRP A 4 -20.97 0.38 12.75
N ILE A 5 -21.58 0.50 11.56
CA ILE A 5 -22.32 -0.54 10.80
C ILE A 5 -23.07 0.17 9.64
N GLU A 6 -23.03 -0.48 8.47
CA GLU A 6 -23.92 -0.28 7.30
C GLU A 6 -23.71 0.94 6.39
N GLN A 7 -22.98 0.74 5.29
CA GLN A 7 -23.42 1.21 3.96
C GLN A 7 -23.02 0.19 2.87
N VAL A 8 -23.93 -0.76 2.63
CA VAL A 8 -23.98 -1.55 1.38
C VAL A 8 -24.98 -0.85 0.45
N PRO A 9 -24.62 -0.46 -0.79
CA PRO A 9 -25.62 -0.07 -1.75
C PRO A 9 -26.36 -1.30 -2.27
N LYS A 10 -27.59 -1.52 -1.78
CA LYS A 10 -28.61 -2.33 -2.45
C LYS A 10 -29.18 -1.50 -3.61
N GLY A 11 -28.83 -1.86 -4.84
CA GLY A 11 -29.52 -1.34 -6.03
C GLY A 11 -30.83 -2.09 -6.25
N SER A 12 -31.92 -1.57 -5.68
CA SER A 12 -33.30 -1.91 -6.03
C SER A 12 -33.69 -1.27 -7.36
N GLY A 13 -34.40 -2.04 -8.20
CA GLY A 13 -34.61 -1.73 -9.60
C GLY A 13 -35.63 -0.64 -9.93
N SER A 14 -35.94 -0.56 -11.22
CA SER A 14 -37.17 0.04 -11.73
C SER A 14 -37.56 -0.70 -13.01
N ALA A 15 -38.67 -1.43 -12.93
CA ALA A 15 -39.43 -1.87 -14.07
C ALA A 15 -40.27 -0.67 -14.58
N GLN A 16 -40.26 -0.42 -15.88
CA GLN A 16 -41.31 0.32 -16.54
C GLN A 16 -41.80 -0.43 -17.78
N ASN A 17 -43.12 -0.56 -17.82
CA ASN A 17 -43.95 -1.15 -18.86
C ASN A 17 -43.69 -0.55 -20.24
N GLY A 18 -43.75 -1.41 -21.26
CA GLY A 18 -43.81 -1.02 -22.67
C GLY A 18 -44.50 -2.10 -23.48
N ASN A 19 -45.82 -2.19 -23.34
CA ASN A 19 -46.67 -3.05 -24.15
C ASN A 19 -46.82 -2.43 -25.56
N GLN A 20 -46.22 -3.02 -26.58
CA GLN A 20 -46.56 -2.74 -27.98
C GLN A 20 -46.75 -4.04 -28.76
N LYS A 21 -48.02 -4.32 -29.07
CA LYS A 21 -48.45 -5.24 -30.13
C LYS A 21 -48.05 -4.66 -31.49
N GLY A 22 -47.08 -5.28 -32.14
CA GLY A 22 -46.78 -5.07 -33.56
C GLY A 22 -46.95 -6.38 -34.33
N LYS A 23 -48.07 -6.54 -35.04
CA LYS A 23 -48.22 -7.51 -36.12
C LYS A 23 -47.33 -7.07 -37.27
N GLY A 24 -46.22 -7.76 -37.49
CA GLY A 24 -45.32 -7.55 -38.63
C GLY A 24 -44.96 -8.87 -39.27
N LYS A 25 -45.36 -9.04 -40.54
CA LYS A 25 -45.13 -10.20 -41.38
C LYS A 25 -43.64 -10.46 -41.61
N GLY A 26 -43.31 -11.74 -41.76
CA GLY A 26 -42.12 -12.34 -42.36
C GLY A 26 -40.92 -11.42 -42.62
N GLN A 27 -39.88 -11.60 -41.81
CA GLN A 27 -38.50 -11.54 -42.26
C GLN A 27 -37.71 -12.53 -41.42
N ASP A 28 -36.98 -13.41 -42.10
CA ASP A 28 -36.06 -14.38 -41.53
C ASP A 28 -35.28 -13.75 -40.37
N ARG A 29 -35.63 -14.15 -39.15
CA ARG A 29 -34.75 -13.96 -38.00
C ARG A 29 -33.57 -14.90 -38.22
N ARG A 30 -32.59 -14.43 -38.98
CA ARG A 30 -31.21 -14.86 -38.80
C ARG A 30 -30.90 -14.66 -37.32
N VAL A 31 -30.99 -15.73 -36.56
CA VAL A 31 -30.40 -15.83 -35.23
C VAL A 31 -28.97 -15.35 -35.43
N LYS A 32 -28.63 -14.16 -34.92
CA LYS A 32 -27.23 -13.73 -34.91
C LYS A 32 -26.47 -14.87 -34.24
N PRO A 33 -25.50 -15.50 -34.91
CA PRO A 33 -24.71 -16.54 -34.28
C PRO A 33 -24.20 -15.94 -32.97
N ARG A 34 -24.55 -16.57 -31.86
CA ARG A 34 -23.95 -16.26 -30.57
C ARG A 34 -22.48 -16.45 -30.85
N VAL A 35 -21.73 -15.35 -30.93
CA VAL A 35 -20.28 -15.40 -31.13
C VAL A 35 -19.81 -16.40 -30.11
N GLN A 36 -19.35 -17.57 -30.58
CA GLN A 36 -18.71 -18.55 -29.73
C GLN A 36 -17.44 -17.83 -29.29
N GLN A 37 -17.59 -17.05 -28.22
CA GLN A 37 -16.47 -16.50 -27.51
C GLN A 37 -15.71 -17.74 -27.08
N ASP A 38 -14.52 -17.89 -27.63
CA ASP A 38 -13.72 -19.09 -27.50
C ASP A 38 -13.71 -19.45 -26.01
N THR A 39 -14.28 -20.61 -25.67
CA THR A 39 -14.54 -20.97 -24.27
C THR A 39 -13.22 -20.99 -23.49
N LEU A 40 -12.12 -21.29 -24.18
CA LEU A 40 -10.76 -21.16 -23.67
C LEU A 40 -10.40 -19.70 -23.36
N GLN A 41 -10.69 -18.75 -24.25
CA GLN A 41 -10.43 -17.33 -24.00
C GLN A 41 -11.26 -16.78 -22.83
N CYS A 42 -12.52 -17.22 -22.69
CA CYS A 42 -13.34 -16.88 -21.52
C CYS A 42 -12.74 -17.41 -20.22
N VAL A 43 -12.23 -18.65 -20.22
CA VAL A 43 -11.56 -19.25 -19.06
C VAL A 43 -10.25 -18.51 -18.74
N VAL A 44 -9.43 -18.19 -19.74
CA VAL A 44 -8.19 -17.42 -19.57
C VAL A 44 -8.48 -16.06 -18.93
N ASN A 45 -9.44 -15.32 -19.47
CA ASN A 45 -9.82 -14.00 -18.95
C ASN A 45 -10.36 -14.09 -17.51
N ALA A 46 -11.14 -15.14 -17.18
CA ALA A 46 -11.66 -15.35 -15.83
C ALA A 46 -10.53 -15.67 -14.83
N VAL A 47 -9.60 -16.56 -15.19
CA VAL A 47 -8.43 -16.91 -14.36
C VAL A 47 -7.55 -15.68 -14.14
N GLN A 48 -7.37 -14.84 -15.17
CA GLN A 48 -6.65 -13.58 -15.04
C GLN A 48 -7.32 -12.62 -14.08
N ALA A 49 -8.62 -12.38 -14.24
CA ALA A 49 -9.37 -11.50 -13.35
C ALA A 49 -9.33 -11.97 -11.89
N VAL A 50 -9.44 -13.28 -11.65
CA VAL A 50 -9.33 -13.87 -10.29
C VAL A 50 -7.91 -13.71 -9.73
N GLY A 51 -6.89 -13.92 -10.55
CA GLY A 51 -5.49 -13.74 -10.17
C GLY A 51 -5.18 -12.29 -9.79
N ASP A 52 -5.58 -11.34 -10.63
CA ASP A 52 -5.39 -9.91 -10.38
C ASP A 52 -6.14 -9.44 -9.14
N ASN A 53 -7.39 -9.89 -8.96
CA ASN A 53 -8.18 -9.56 -7.78
C ASN A 53 -7.55 -10.16 -6.51
N SER A 54 -7.05 -11.39 -6.56
CA SER A 54 -6.35 -12.02 -5.42
C SER A 54 -5.08 -11.27 -5.02
N LEU A 55 -4.32 -10.78 -6.00
CA LEU A 55 -3.14 -9.94 -5.77
C LEU A 55 -3.52 -8.57 -5.17
N GLN A 56 -4.59 -7.96 -5.66
CA GLN A 56 -5.10 -6.69 -5.13
C GLN A 56 -5.63 -6.86 -3.70
N ASN A 57 -6.39 -7.91 -3.41
CA ASN A 57 -6.88 -8.22 -2.07
C ASN A 57 -5.74 -8.53 -1.11
N SER A 58 -4.72 -9.29 -1.54
CA SER A 58 -3.56 -9.58 -0.69
C SER A 58 -2.74 -8.32 -0.38
N ARG A 59 -2.69 -7.35 -1.32
CA ARG A 59 -2.12 -6.03 -1.06
C ARG A 59 -2.99 -5.22 -0.10
N ALA A 60 -4.31 -5.19 -0.32
CA ALA A 60 -5.26 -4.45 0.50
C ALA A 60 -5.30 -4.98 1.94
N ILE A 61 -5.33 -6.30 2.14
CA ILE A 61 -5.25 -6.94 3.46
C ILE A 61 -3.97 -6.51 4.17
N ARG A 62 -2.80 -6.57 3.51
CA ARG A 62 -1.54 -6.13 4.13
C ARG A 62 -1.52 -4.65 4.49
N MET A 63 -2.18 -3.80 3.70
CA MET A 63 -2.39 -2.39 4.05
C MET A 63 -3.33 -2.22 5.24
N LEU A 64 -4.44 -2.96 5.28
CA LEU A 64 -5.46 -2.90 6.32
C LEU A 64 -4.97 -3.50 7.66
N THR A 65 -4.07 -4.48 7.63
CA THR A 65 -3.51 -5.10 8.85
C THR A 65 -2.27 -4.38 9.38
N GLY A 66 -1.90 -3.21 8.83
CA GLY A 66 -0.71 -2.46 9.26
C GLY A 66 0.63 -3.11 8.85
N LEU A 67 0.61 -4.13 8.01
CA LEU A 67 1.82 -4.83 7.51
C LEU A 67 2.38 -4.19 6.23
N ALA A 68 1.91 -3.00 5.86
CA ALA A 68 2.37 -2.32 4.66
C ALA A 68 3.63 -1.50 4.96
N LEU A 69 4.70 -1.84 4.24
CA LEU A 69 5.92 -1.08 4.19
C LEU A 69 5.63 0.31 3.58
N SER A 70 5.63 1.34 4.41
CA SER A 70 5.58 2.73 3.97
C SER A 70 6.94 3.11 3.39
N THR A 71 6.95 3.76 2.22
CA THR A 71 8.18 4.25 1.59
C THR A 71 8.02 5.72 1.21
N SER A 72 8.99 6.55 1.56
CA SER A 72 9.04 7.96 1.15
C SER A 72 10.39 8.26 0.52
N LEU A 73 10.39 8.97 -0.60
CA LEU A 73 11.59 9.57 -1.19
C LEU A 73 11.65 11.01 -0.75
N VAL A 74 12.72 11.40 -0.07
CA VAL A 74 12.81 12.68 0.61
C VAL A 74 14.10 13.38 0.21
N PRO A 75 14.08 14.69 -0.07
CA PRO A 75 15.31 15.46 -0.25
C PRO A 75 16.25 15.31 0.96
N SER A 76 17.54 15.51 0.72
CA SER A 76 18.54 15.47 1.77
C SER A 76 18.18 16.43 2.91
N ASP A 77 18.22 15.90 4.13
CA ASP A 77 17.91 16.60 5.36
C ASP A 77 18.85 16.11 6.46
N PRO A 78 19.33 16.98 7.38
CA PRO A 78 20.24 16.56 8.46
C PRO A 78 19.72 15.38 9.28
N VAL A 79 18.40 15.30 9.53
CA VAL A 79 17.78 14.20 10.27
C VAL A 79 17.95 12.88 9.52
N LEU A 80 17.81 12.91 8.19
CA LEU A 80 17.91 11.72 7.34
C LEU A 80 19.36 11.26 7.17
N VAL A 81 20.30 12.20 7.08
CA VAL A 81 21.74 11.92 7.07
C VAL A 81 22.14 11.23 8.37
N GLN A 82 21.68 11.74 9.52
CA GLN A 82 21.94 11.13 10.82
C GLN A 82 21.34 9.72 10.92
N ALA A 83 20.09 9.54 10.49
CA ALA A 83 19.43 8.24 10.51
C ALA A 83 20.10 7.22 9.57
N ALA A 84 20.59 7.66 8.41
CA ALA A 84 21.28 6.80 7.44
C ALA A 84 22.69 6.41 7.87
N ALA A 85 23.33 7.18 8.75
CA ALA A 85 24.66 6.90 9.28
C ALA A 85 24.67 5.80 10.36
N LEU A 86 23.50 5.30 10.76
CA LEU A 86 23.40 4.19 11.70
C LEU A 86 23.78 2.87 11.00
N GLU A 87 24.91 2.32 11.41
CA GLU A 87 25.39 1.04 10.89
C GLU A 87 24.59 -0.14 11.48
N PRO A 88 24.24 -1.15 10.67
CA PRO A 88 23.64 -2.39 11.15
C PRO A 88 24.60 -3.09 12.12
N THR A 89 24.13 -3.43 13.32
CA THR A 89 24.89 -4.32 14.21
C THR A 89 24.71 -5.78 13.74
N PRO A 90 25.80 -6.54 13.55
CA PRO A 90 25.71 -7.94 13.12
C PRO A 90 24.92 -8.83 14.09
N GLN A 91 24.93 -8.48 15.37
CA GLN A 91 24.30 -9.24 16.45
C GLN A 91 22.79 -8.99 16.54
N ASP A 92 22.34 -7.78 16.22
CA ASP A 92 20.92 -7.42 16.25
C ASP A 92 20.57 -6.35 15.20
N PRO A 93 20.32 -6.76 13.94
CA PRO A 93 19.93 -5.85 12.87
C PRO A 93 18.61 -5.14 13.12
N HIS A 94 17.77 -5.61 14.06
CA HIS A 94 16.49 -4.99 14.39
C HIS A 94 16.70 -3.80 15.32
N LEU A 95 17.64 -3.89 16.26
CA LEU A 95 18.01 -2.79 17.14
C LEU A 95 18.43 -1.52 16.36
N THR A 96 19.21 -1.65 15.28
CA THR A 96 19.54 -0.53 14.39
C THR A 96 18.28 0.13 13.81
N GLN A 97 17.24 -0.65 13.50
CA GLN A 97 15.98 -0.14 12.96
C GLN A 97 15.20 0.63 14.04
N LEU A 98 15.22 0.15 15.28
CA LEU A 98 14.61 0.85 16.42
C LEU A 98 15.29 2.21 16.67
N TYR A 99 16.62 2.25 16.61
CA TYR A 99 17.35 3.51 16.69
C TYR A 99 17.08 4.43 15.50
N THR A 100 17.00 3.89 14.29
CA THR A 100 16.62 4.66 13.09
C THR A 100 15.25 5.30 13.27
N TRP A 101 14.28 4.55 13.78
CA TRP A 101 12.95 5.06 14.12
C TRP A 101 13.02 6.18 15.15
N ALA A 102 13.76 5.99 16.24
CA ALA A 102 13.92 7.01 17.28
C ALA A 102 14.52 8.32 16.72
N VAL A 103 15.56 8.24 15.89
CA VAL A 103 16.16 9.41 15.22
C VAL A 103 15.13 10.13 14.34
N LEU A 104 14.35 9.40 13.56
CA LEU A 104 13.32 9.99 12.71
C LEU A 104 12.24 10.72 13.53
N VAL A 105 11.70 10.08 14.56
CA VAL A 105 10.63 10.68 15.38
C VAL A 105 11.14 11.91 16.13
N THR A 106 12.31 11.81 16.78
CA THR A 106 12.89 12.92 17.55
C THR A 106 13.32 14.08 16.65
N GLY A 107 14.04 13.77 15.57
CA GLY A 107 14.52 14.76 14.62
C GLY A 107 13.38 15.50 13.92
N LEU A 108 12.36 14.78 13.42
CA LEU A 108 11.20 15.41 12.77
C LEU A 108 10.27 16.11 13.78
N GLY A 109 10.22 15.65 15.03
CA GLY A 109 9.54 16.34 16.13
C GLY A 109 10.13 17.72 16.43
N ALA A 110 11.43 17.91 16.18
CA ALA A 110 12.12 19.19 16.34
C ALA A 110 12.25 20.01 15.03
N HIS A 111 11.96 19.41 13.87
CA HIS A 111 12.30 19.98 12.57
C HIS A 111 11.49 21.24 12.20
N SER A 112 12.15 22.31 11.75
CA SER A 112 11.52 23.65 11.57
C SER A 112 10.30 23.67 10.64
N LYS A 113 10.33 22.92 9.53
CA LYS A 113 9.25 22.87 8.52
C LYS A 113 8.03 22.02 8.92
N VAL A 114 8.15 21.18 9.94
CA VAL A 114 7.06 20.27 10.35
C VAL A 114 6.01 21.07 11.13
N SER A 115 4.73 20.82 10.84
CA SER A 115 3.61 21.52 11.49
C SER A 115 3.55 21.22 12.99
N ALA A 116 3.07 22.19 13.79
CA ALA A 116 3.01 22.08 15.25
C ALA A 116 2.21 20.85 15.72
N GLN A 117 1.09 20.54 15.05
CA GLN A 117 0.28 19.36 15.35
C GLN A 117 1.09 18.07 15.22
N HIS A 118 1.87 17.93 14.15
CA HIS A 118 2.63 16.71 13.89
C HIS A 118 3.86 16.62 14.81
N LYS A 119 4.51 17.76 15.08
CA LYS A 119 5.57 17.85 16.09
C LYS A 119 5.11 17.36 17.45
N GLN A 120 3.93 17.80 17.90
CA GLN A 120 3.40 17.40 19.20
C GLN A 120 3.15 15.89 19.28
N VAL A 121 2.57 15.29 18.22
CA VAL A 121 2.35 13.83 18.18
C VAL A 121 3.67 13.07 18.24
N LEU A 122 4.66 13.46 17.44
CA LEU A 122 5.99 12.82 17.42
C LEU A 122 6.76 13.02 18.72
N ALA A 123 6.74 14.23 19.29
CA ALA A 123 7.38 14.54 20.58
C ALA A 123 6.73 13.78 21.74
N THR A 124 5.41 13.66 21.75
CA THR A 124 4.68 12.86 22.76
C THR A 124 5.07 11.38 22.66
N HIS A 125 5.15 10.84 21.44
CA HIS A 125 5.62 9.47 21.24
C HIS A 125 7.05 9.29 21.74
N ALA A 126 7.96 10.19 21.40
CA ALA A 126 9.35 10.13 21.83
C ALA A 126 9.49 10.20 23.36
N ALA A 127 8.67 11.02 24.04
CA ALA A 127 8.70 11.12 25.50
C ALA A 127 8.19 9.86 26.21
N ASN A 128 7.38 9.04 25.55
CA ASN A 128 6.81 7.81 26.11
C ASN A 128 7.66 6.56 25.85
N VAL A 129 8.79 6.69 25.14
CA VAL A 129 9.71 5.60 24.83
C VAL A 129 10.98 5.82 25.64
N GLU A 130 11.23 4.98 26.65
CA GLU A 130 12.41 5.11 27.50
C GLU A 130 13.57 4.30 26.94
N LYS A 131 13.28 3.14 26.35
CA LYS A 131 14.28 2.20 25.85
C LYS A 131 13.85 1.55 24.53
N PRO A 132 14.80 1.07 23.71
CA PRO A 132 14.47 0.45 22.42
C PRO A 132 13.49 -0.73 22.52
N GLU A 133 13.55 -1.49 23.60
CA GLU A 133 12.71 -2.66 23.84
C GLU A 133 11.21 -2.31 23.88
N ASP A 134 10.85 -1.08 24.26
CA ASP A 134 9.46 -0.60 24.27
C ASP A 134 8.86 -0.51 22.86
N LEU A 135 9.72 -0.51 21.84
CA LEU A 135 9.40 -0.45 20.41
C LEU A 135 9.59 -1.79 19.69
N ALA A 136 10.24 -2.79 20.30
CA ALA A 136 10.66 -4.01 19.61
C ALA A 136 9.47 -4.73 18.93
N ASP A 137 8.36 -4.89 19.66
CA ASP A 137 7.15 -5.54 19.11
C ASP A 137 6.27 -4.61 18.28
N LYS A 138 6.61 -3.32 18.18
CA LYS A 138 5.77 -2.29 17.54
C LYS A 138 6.36 -1.77 16.23
N VAL A 139 7.67 -1.65 16.14
CA VAL A 139 8.39 -1.20 14.94
C VAL A 139 8.94 -2.44 14.24
N LEU A 140 8.19 -2.90 13.24
CA LEU A 140 8.49 -4.12 12.49
C LEU A 140 9.65 -3.92 11.51
N PHE A 141 9.77 -2.70 10.97
CA PHE A 141 10.84 -2.34 10.04
C PHE A 141 11.07 -0.83 10.07
N CYS A 142 12.32 -0.39 10.01
CA CYS A 142 12.67 1.01 9.77
C CYS A 142 14.06 1.12 9.15
N ARG A 143 14.19 1.84 8.03
CA ARG A 143 15.46 2.05 7.35
C ARG A 143 15.46 3.38 6.62
N VAL A 144 16.59 4.07 6.71
CA VAL A 144 16.90 5.26 5.91
C VAL A 144 18.18 4.99 5.15
N GLN A 145 18.19 5.29 3.86
CA GLN A 145 19.38 5.11 3.03
C GLN A 145 19.38 6.14 1.89
N PRO A 146 20.55 6.61 1.43
CA PRO A 146 20.63 7.39 0.21
C PRO A 146 20.14 6.58 -0.98
N THR A 147 19.56 7.24 -1.98
CA THR A 147 19.20 6.59 -3.23
C THR A 147 20.42 6.29 -4.08
N PHE A 148 20.40 5.15 -4.79
CA PHE A 148 21.53 4.76 -5.64
C PHE A 148 21.69 5.77 -6.79
N GLY A 149 22.88 6.36 -6.90
CA GLY A 149 23.20 7.34 -7.95
C GLY A 149 22.71 8.77 -7.67
N ASP A 150 22.03 9.02 -6.55
CA ASP A 150 21.60 10.36 -6.14
C ASP A 150 21.71 10.53 -4.62
N ALA A 151 22.78 11.20 -4.18
CA ALA A 151 23.01 11.53 -2.77
C ALA A 151 22.13 12.70 -2.27
N SER A 152 21.40 13.37 -3.16
CA SER A 152 20.47 14.44 -2.80
C SER A 152 19.11 13.93 -2.33
N GLN A 153 18.86 12.62 -2.45
CA GLN A 153 17.63 11.98 -2.00
C GLN A 153 17.88 10.78 -1.08
N PHE A 154 16.98 10.64 -0.12
CA PHE A 154 16.95 9.53 0.83
C PHE A 154 15.65 8.74 0.66
N LYS A 155 15.79 7.41 0.69
CA LYS A 155 14.68 6.49 0.77
C LYS A 155 14.44 6.13 2.23
N VAL A 156 13.33 6.62 2.78
CA VAL A 156 12.84 6.29 4.12
C VAL A 156 11.82 5.18 3.99
N GLN A 157 12.00 4.08 4.72
CA GLN A 157 11.10 2.94 4.71
C GLN A 157 10.77 2.50 6.13
N PHE A 158 9.50 2.29 6.45
CA PHE A 158 9.13 1.77 7.75
C PHE A 158 7.82 0.97 7.72
N SER A 159 7.66 0.09 8.70
CA SER A 159 6.45 -0.67 8.96
C SER A 159 6.26 -0.75 10.47
N VAL A 160 5.03 -0.52 10.93
CA VAL A 160 4.69 -0.51 12.36
C VAL A 160 3.39 -1.26 12.61
N THR A 161 3.19 -1.74 13.83
CA THR A 161 1.94 -2.37 14.24
C THR A 161 0.79 -1.35 14.28
N PRO A 162 -0.48 -1.82 14.29
CA PRO A 162 -1.65 -0.94 14.39
C PRO A 162 -1.60 0.05 15.55
N ASP A 163 -0.97 -0.31 16.67
CA ASP A 163 -0.84 0.55 17.86
C ASP A 163 -0.07 1.84 17.58
N LEU A 164 0.90 1.79 16.66
CA LEU A 164 1.67 2.95 16.23
C LEU A 164 1.16 3.57 14.93
N HIS A 165 0.00 3.15 14.43
CA HIS A 165 -0.52 3.64 13.14
C HIS A 165 -0.65 5.17 13.11
N GLY A 166 -1.19 5.76 14.18
CA GLY A 166 -1.32 7.23 14.29
C GLY A 166 0.04 7.94 14.24
N ILE A 167 1.08 7.35 14.84
CA ILE A 167 2.45 7.88 14.81
C ILE A 167 3.05 7.72 13.41
N GLY A 168 2.83 6.58 12.76
CA GLY A 168 3.24 6.35 11.37
C GLY A 168 2.62 7.36 10.40
N VAL A 169 1.34 7.70 10.56
CA VAL A 169 0.67 8.73 9.77
C VAL A 169 1.29 10.11 10.01
N ALA A 170 1.53 10.48 11.28
CA ALA A 170 2.19 11.73 11.62
C ALA A 170 3.61 11.81 11.04
N LEU A 171 4.34 10.70 11.05
CA LEU A 171 5.67 10.59 10.46
C LEU A 171 5.64 10.79 8.95
N LEU A 172 4.71 10.15 8.22
CA LEU A 172 4.55 10.35 6.77
C LEU A 172 4.25 11.80 6.42
N ALA A 173 3.34 12.44 7.15
CA ALA A 173 3.01 13.82 6.92
C ALA A 173 4.17 14.77 7.27
N ALA A 174 4.95 14.49 8.31
CA ALA A 174 6.19 15.22 8.60
C ALA A 174 7.21 15.08 7.44
N LEU A 175 7.42 13.86 6.92
CA LEU A 175 8.28 13.63 5.75
C LEU A 175 7.76 14.40 4.53
N ALA A 176 6.44 14.46 4.31
CA ALA A 176 5.86 15.23 3.22
C ALA A 176 6.14 16.74 3.35
N THR A 177 6.08 17.31 4.57
CA THR A 177 6.37 18.75 4.79
C THR A 177 7.80 19.15 4.49
N ILE A 178 8.75 18.22 4.56
CA ILE A 178 10.16 18.46 4.18
C ILE A 178 10.44 18.17 2.69
N GLY A 179 9.39 17.99 1.89
CA GLY A 179 9.48 17.72 0.45
C GLY A 179 9.45 16.24 0.08
N GLY A 180 9.11 15.37 1.04
CA GLY A 180 9.00 13.94 0.82
C GLY A 180 7.82 13.56 -0.06
N VAL A 181 8.06 12.67 -1.01
CA VAL A 181 7.03 12.04 -1.82
C VAL A 181 6.81 10.62 -1.29
N THR A 182 5.70 10.45 -0.57
CA THR A 182 5.30 9.13 -0.08
C THR A 182 4.80 8.28 -1.24
N LYS A 183 5.45 7.15 -1.45
CA LYS A 183 4.98 6.08 -2.31
C LYS A 183 4.50 4.95 -1.43
N PHE A 184 3.19 4.69 -1.45
CA PHE A 184 2.65 3.46 -0.93
C PHE A 184 2.97 2.32 -1.90
N CYS A 185 4.22 1.86 -1.86
CA CYS A 185 4.55 0.58 -2.44
C CYS A 185 3.75 -0.46 -1.64
N GLY A 186 2.98 -1.31 -2.32
CA GLY A 186 2.52 -2.53 -1.65
C GLY A 186 3.76 -3.24 -1.07
N PRO A 187 3.67 -3.90 0.09
CA PRO A 187 4.77 -4.72 0.58
C PRO A 187 5.27 -5.62 -0.55
N PRO A 188 6.59 -5.89 -0.63
CA PRO A 188 7.15 -6.68 -1.71
C PRO A 188 6.30 -7.93 -1.92
N ARG A 189 5.98 -8.21 -3.20
CA ARG A 189 5.16 -9.38 -3.53
C ARG A 189 5.79 -10.60 -2.87
N SER A 190 5.00 -11.39 -2.16
CA SER A 190 5.48 -12.66 -1.61
C SER A 190 5.99 -13.53 -2.77
N ARG A 191 6.82 -14.53 -2.46
CA ARG A 191 7.30 -15.45 -3.50
C ARG A 191 6.14 -16.09 -4.27
N SER A 192 5.06 -16.47 -3.59
CA SER A 192 3.86 -17.01 -4.23
C SER A 192 3.14 -15.98 -5.11
N GLU A 193 3.05 -14.71 -4.71
CA GLU A 193 2.48 -13.64 -5.53
C GLU A 193 3.33 -13.32 -6.76
N ARG A 194 4.66 -13.40 -6.65
CA ARG A 194 5.56 -13.25 -7.81
C ARG A 194 5.35 -14.40 -8.80
N ASN A 195 5.33 -15.63 -8.31
CA ASN A 195 5.08 -16.81 -9.13
C ASN A 195 3.70 -16.76 -9.81
N ALA A 196 2.66 -16.33 -9.08
CA ALA A 196 1.32 -16.15 -9.64
C ALA A 196 1.30 -15.06 -10.72
N ALA A 197 1.98 -13.93 -10.48
CA ALA A 197 2.09 -12.87 -11.48
C ALA A 197 2.88 -13.28 -12.73
N GLU A 198 3.91 -14.11 -12.59
CA GLU A 198 4.63 -14.70 -13.72
C GLU A 198 3.77 -15.69 -14.49
N ALA A 199 3.02 -16.55 -13.80
CA ALA A 199 2.07 -17.46 -14.44
C ALA A 199 0.99 -16.69 -15.24
N LEU A 200 0.48 -15.58 -14.70
CA LEU A 200 -0.46 -14.69 -15.39
C LEU A 200 0.16 -14.03 -16.63
N LYS A 201 1.45 -13.65 -16.57
CA LYS A 201 2.17 -13.11 -17.74
C LYS A 201 2.36 -14.16 -18.83
N LEU A 202 2.68 -15.39 -18.46
CA LEU A 202 2.82 -16.50 -19.41
C LEU A 202 1.48 -16.83 -20.09
N LEU A 203 0.36 -16.80 -19.34
CA LEU A 203 -0.97 -16.95 -19.93
C LEU A 203 -1.29 -15.87 -20.98
N ASN A 204 -0.86 -14.63 -20.77
CA ASN A 204 -1.01 -13.55 -21.76
C ASN A 204 -0.18 -13.76 -23.03
N GLN A 205 0.93 -14.49 -22.95
CA GLN A 205 1.77 -14.80 -24.11
C GLN A 205 1.24 -16.02 -24.89
N CYS A 206 0.40 -16.84 -24.26
CA CYS A 206 -0.21 -18.02 -24.87
C CYS A 206 -1.60 -17.77 -25.49
N SER A 207 -2.21 -16.60 -25.29
CA SER A 207 -3.41 -16.19 -26.04
C SER A 207 -2.99 -15.59 -27.39
N PRO A 208 -3.26 -16.26 -28.53
CA PRO A 208 -3.14 -15.61 -29.83
C PRO A 208 -4.17 -14.47 -29.93
N ALA A 209 -3.75 -13.36 -30.53
CA ALA A 209 -4.61 -12.22 -30.86
C ALA A 209 -5.68 -12.59 -31.90
#